data_AF-A0A520R6L4-F1
#
_entry.id   AF-A0A520R6L4-F1
#
_cell.length_a   1.000
_cell.length_b   1.000
_cell.length_c   1.000
_cell.angle_alpha   90.00
_cell.angle_beta   90.00
_cell.angle_gamma   90.00
#
_symmetry.space_group_name_H-M   'P 1'
#
loop_
_entity.id
_entity.type
_entity.pdbx_description
1 polymer ?
#
loop_
_entity_poly.entity_id
_entity_poly.type
_entity_poly.pdbx_seq_one_letter_code
_entity_poly.pdbx_strand_id
1 'polypeptide(L)'
;MVEAMQYALLAPGKRLRPALALEAARTCGGTWEQAAPAALAVEMIHAYSLVHDDLPAMDDDDLRRGRPTCHRAFDEATAILCGDALQPLAFQVLASGMPMDVVPEACRVLAQAAGVESLVGGQVDDLAAERGWVPDLSDQTPEQQVEWMERIHRRKTGRLFLASLDLGCLAAGGNAQCRGDLKDYGESFGLAFQIADDLLDAEGSESSMGKRVGKDAERGKITFPTVIGKELSRKRADALSEQATAAISGYGHAAESLSALARWIVSRQT
;
A
#
# COMPACT_ATOMS: atom_id res chain seq x y z
N MET A 1 4.61 -16.49 -19.96
CA MET A 1 4.99 -15.14 -19.50
C MET A 1 3.82 -14.18 -19.47
N VAL A 2 3.24 -13.77 -20.61
CA VAL A 2 2.07 -12.85 -20.64
C VAL A 2 0.91 -13.36 -19.78
N GLU A 3 0.63 -14.67 -19.83
CA GLU A 3 -0.39 -15.32 -18.99
C GLU A 3 -0.12 -15.16 -17.49
N ALA A 4 1.14 -15.30 -17.03
CA ALA A 4 1.51 -15.12 -15.63
C ALA A 4 1.33 -13.65 -15.18
N MET A 5 1.72 -12.69 -16.04
CA MET A 5 1.51 -11.27 -15.77
C MET A 5 0.01 -10.93 -15.68
N GLN A 6 -0.81 -11.46 -16.59
CA GLN A 6 -2.27 -11.31 -16.54
C GLN A 6 -2.85 -11.99 -15.30
N TYR A 7 -2.37 -13.18 -14.95
CA TYR A 7 -2.80 -13.91 -13.76
C TYR A 7 -2.58 -13.09 -12.49
N ALA A 8 -1.40 -12.48 -12.34
CA ALA A 8 -1.04 -11.63 -11.21
C ALA A 8 -1.81 -10.30 -11.22
N LEU A 9 -1.81 -9.58 -12.34
CA LEU A 9 -2.46 -8.28 -12.47
C LEU A 9 -3.97 -8.36 -12.29
N LEU A 10 -4.62 -9.40 -12.82
CA LEU A 10 -6.07 -9.58 -12.79
C LEU A 10 -6.54 -10.43 -11.59
N ALA A 11 -5.66 -10.71 -10.63
CA ALA A 11 -6.06 -11.31 -9.37
C ALA A 11 -7.12 -10.43 -8.66
N PRO A 12 -8.09 -11.01 -7.92
CA PRO A 12 -9.02 -10.23 -7.11
C PRO A 12 -8.26 -9.25 -6.21
N GLY A 13 -8.83 -8.10 -5.86
CA GLY A 13 -8.15 -7.11 -5.02
C GLY A 13 -9.00 -5.87 -4.81
N LYS A 14 -8.73 -5.14 -3.73
CA LYS A 14 -9.46 -3.89 -3.38
C LYS A 14 -9.19 -2.75 -4.38
N ARG A 15 -8.09 -2.82 -5.14
CA ARG A 15 -7.66 -1.80 -6.13
C ARG A 15 -7.59 -0.38 -5.57
N LEU A 16 -7.14 -0.25 -4.32
CA LEU A 16 -7.08 1.04 -3.63
C LEU A 16 -6.06 2.00 -4.26
N ARG A 17 -4.87 1.51 -4.60
CA ARG A 17 -3.80 2.32 -5.22
C ARG A 17 -4.25 2.96 -6.54
N PRO A 18 -4.77 2.19 -7.53
CA PRO A 18 -5.31 2.80 -8.74
C PRO A 18 -6.49 3.72 -8.46
N ALA A 19 -7.40 3.37 -7.53
CA ALA A 19 -8.51 4.25 -7.16
C ALA A 19 -8.00 5.61 -6.61
N LEU A 20 -6.97 5.61 -5.75
CA LEU A 20 -6.37 6.85 -5.25
C LEU A 20 -5.77 7.70 -6.36
N ALA A 21 -5.12 7.11 -7.37
CA ALA A 21 -4.60 7.86 -8.51
C ALA A 21 -5.72 8.52 -9.33
N LEU A 22 -6.81 7.78 -9.59
CA LEU A 22 -7.96 8.32 -10.32
C LEU A 22 -8.67 9.44 -9.54
N GLU A 23 -8.90 9.24 -8.24
CA GLU A 23 -9.60 10.23 -7.41
C GLU A 23 -8.73 11.45 -7.09
N ALA A 24 -7.40 11.31 -7.01
CA ALA A 24 -6.49 12.45 -6.93
C ALA A 24 -6.55 13.32 -8.19
N ALA A 25 -6.55 12.69 -9.37
CA ALA A 25 -6.70 13.42 -10.62
C ALA A 25 -8.04 14.16 -10.69
N ARG A 26 -9.14 13.49 -10.29
CA ARG A 26 -10.46 14.11 -10.19
C ARG A 26 -10.47 15.29 -9.22
N THR A 27 -9.80 15.15 -8.07
CA THR A 27 -9.67 16.21 -7.05
C THR A 27 -8.96 17.44 -7.61
N CYS A 28 -7.94 17.26 -8.45
CA CYS A 28 -7.25 18.36 -9.13
C CYS A 28 -7.96 18.80 -10.45
N GLY A 29 -9.17 18.31 -10.74
CA GLY A 29 -9.98 18.73 -11.89
C GLY A 29 -9.70 17.99 -13.21
N GLY A 30 -8.90 16.93 -13.18
CA GLY A 30 -8.62 16.07 -14.33
C GLY A 30 -9.66 14.96 -14.54
N THR A 31 -9.44 14.15 -15.59
CA THR A 31 -10.28 13.01 -15.95
C THR A 31 -9.63 11.67 -15.60
N TRP A 32 -10.42 10.61 -15.57
CA TRP A 32 -9.90 9.26 -15.32
C TRP A 32 -8.99 8.77 -16.45
N GLU A 33 -9.22 9.21 -17.70
CA GLU A 33 -8.37 8.86 -18.85
C GLU A 33 -6.96 9.44 -18.70
N GLN A 34 -6.85 10.69 -18.23
CA GLN A 34 -5.56 11.31 -17.94
C GLN A 34 -4.80 10.53 -16.87
N ALA A 35 -5.51 10.03 -15.86
CA ALA A 35 -4.95 9.33 -14.71
C ALA A 35 -4.77 7.82 -14.92
N ALA A 36 -5.34 7.23 -15.97
CA ALA A 36 -5.27 5.79 -16.24
C ALA A 36 -3.83 5.26 -16.30
N PRO A 37 -2.85 5.92 -16.96
CA PRO A 37 -1.46 5.48 -16.94
C PRO A 37 -0.87 5.44 -15.53
N ALA A 38 -1.15 6.44 -14.70
CA ALA A 38 -0.72 6.48 -13.30
C ALA A 38 -1.31 5.31 -12.50
N ALA A 39 -2.63 5.10 -12.61
CA ALA A 39 -3.35 4.02 -11.94
C ALA A 39 -2.83 2.63 -12.34
N LEU A 40 -2.60 2.41 -13.63
CA LEU A 40 -2.05 1.15 -14.15
C LEU A 40 -0.62 0.90 -13.66
N ALA A 41 0.24 1.92 -13.71
CA ALA A 41 1.63 1.80 -13.31
C ALA A 41 1.77 1.45 -11.82
N VAL A 42 1.03 2.11 -10.93
CA VAL A 42 1.08 1.78 -9.49
C VAL A 42 0.54 0.39 -9.20
N GLU A 43 -0.47 -0.07 -9.94
CA GLU A 43 -1.01 -1.43 -9.76
C GLU A 43 -0.07 -2.50 -10.31
N MET A 44 0.71 -2.19 -11.36
CA MET A 44 1.80 -3.06 -11.83
C MET A 44 2.91 -3.18 -10.78
N ILE A 45 3.29 -2.07 -10.14
CA ILE A 45 4.26 -2.07 -9.03
C ILE A 45 3.72 -2.89 -7.84
N HIS A 46 2.45 -2.69 -7.49
CA HIS A 46 1.81 -3.47 -6.43
C HIS A 46 1.73 -4.96 -6.75
N ALA A 47 1.37 -5.31 -7.99
CA ALA A 47 1.24 -6.70 -8.40
C ALA A 47 2.60 -7.42 -8.42
N TYR A 48 3.67 -6.76 -8.91
CA TYR A 48 5.00 -7.39 -8.85
C TYR A 48 5.40 -7.65 -7.41
N SER A 49 5.17 -6.69 -6.50
CA SER A 49 5.66 -6.82 -5.13
C SER A 49 5.02 -8.02 -4.44
N LEU A 50 3.73 -8.25 -4.68
CA LEU A 50 3.02 -9.43 -4.18
C LEU A 50 3.54 -10.74 -4.79
N VAL A 51 3.81 -10.76 -6.11
CA VAL A 51 4.34 -11.95 -6.79
C VAL A 51 5.69 -12.36 -6.20
N HIS A 52 6.55 -11.39 -5.89
CA HIS A 52 7.85 -11.65 -5.29
C HIS A 52 7.76 -11.97 -3.81
N ASP A 53 6.90 -11.29 -3.04
CA ASP A 53 6.65 -11.60 -1.63
C ASP A 53 6.16 -13.04 -1.43
N ASP A 54 5.37 -13.56 -2.37
CA ASP A 54 4.84 -14.93 -2.33
C ASP A 54 5.89 -16.02 -2.57
N LEU A 55 7.12 -15.70 -2.98
CA LEU A 55 8.12 -16.73 -3.33
C LEU A 55 8.57 -17.54 -2.11
N PRO A 56 9.04 -18.79 -2.29
CA PRO A 56 9.56 -19.61 -1.19
C PRO A 56 10.73 -19.01 -0.41
N ALA A 57 11.50 -18.12 -1.03
CA ALA A 57 12.60 -17.41 -0.38
C ALA A 57 12.14 -16.22 0.49
N MET A 58 10.86 -15.84 0.37
CA MET A 58 10.19 -14.71 1.02
C MET A 58 9.15 -15.24 2.00
N ASP A 59 7.84 -15.04 1.76
CA ASP A 59 6.78 -15.46 2.68
C ASP A 59 6.39 -16.95 2.53
N ASP A 60 6.76 -17.58 1.41
CA ASP A 60 6.41 -18.98 1.08
C ASP A 60 4.90 -19.27 1.11
N ASP A 61 4.11 -18.32 0.62
CA ASP A 61 2.65 -18.41 0.59
C ASP A 61 2.14 -19.29 -0.57
N ASP A 62 1.33 -20.30 -0.24
CA ASP A 62 0.69 -21.15 -1.26
C ASP A 62 -0.54 -20.48 -1.93
N LEU A 63 -1.21 -19.58 -1.19
CA LEU A 63 -2.47 -18.95 -1.59
C LEU A 63 -2.46 -17.45 -1.34
N ARG A 64 -2.91 -16.66 -2.32
CA ARG A 64 -3.19 -15.23 -2.18
C ARG A 64 -4.59 -14.90 -2.68
N ARG A 65 -5.39 -14.25 -1.84
CA ARG A 65 -6.76 -13.80 -2.15
C ARG A 65 -7.64 -14.94 -2.72
N GLY A 66 -7.53 -16.12 -2.11
CA GLY A 66 -8.31 -17.31 -2.47
C GLY A 66 -7.86 -18.02 -3.76
N ARG A 67 -6.71 -17.64 -4.34
CA ARG A 67 -6.13 -18.28 -5.52
C ARG A 67 -4.70 -18.76 -5.24
N PRO A 68 -4.19 -19.79 -5.93
CA PRO A 68 -2.77 -20.13 -5.89
C PRO A 68 -1.89 -18.92 -6.18
N THR A 69 -0.80 -18.76 -5.44
CA THR A 69 0.20 -17.73 -5.75
C THR A 69 0.86 -18.00 -7.10
N CYS A 70 1.55 -17.01 -7.68
CA CYS A 70 2.08 -17.13 -9.04
C CYS A 70 3.03 -18.32 -9.18
N HIS A 71 3.92 -18.53 -8.20
CA HIS A 71 4.87 -19.64 -8.23
C HIS A 71 4.18 -21.01 -8.08
N ARG A 72 3.01 -21.08 -7.44
CA ARG A 72 2.18 -22.30 -7.33
C ARG A 72 1.35 -22.59 -8.57
N ALA A 73 0.87 -21.55 -9.24
CA ALA A 73 0.09 -21.68 -10.48
C ALA A 73 0.97 -22.04 -11.69
N PHE A 74 2.23 -21.61 -11.66
CA PHE A 74 3.23 -21.84 -12.71
C PHE A 74 4.45 -22.53 -12.10
N ASP A 75 5.54 -21.79 -11.90
CA ASP A 75 6.77 -22.21 -11.23
C ASP A 75 7.52 -20.98 -10.68
N GLU A 76 8.54 -21.19 -9.87
CA GLU A 76 9.34 -20.11 -9.26
C GLU A 76 10.00 -19.21 -10.31
N ALA A 77 10.59 -19.79 -11.36
CA ALA A 77 11.28 -19.04 -12.40
C ALA A 77 10.31 -18.09 -13.13
N THR A 78 9.10 -18.56 -13.43
CA THR A 78 8.04 -17.77 -14.06
C THR A 78 7.55 -16.67 -13.12
N ALA A 79 7.43 -16.93 -11.82
CA ALA A 79 7.03 -15.91 -10.84
C ALA A 79 8.08 -14.80 -10.71
N ILE A 80 9.36 -15.15 -10.62
CA ILE A 80 10.47 -14.19 -10.59
C ILE A 80 10.41 -13.29 -11.84
N LEU A 81 10.40 -13.90 -13.04
CA LEU A 81 10.36 -13.17 -14.31
C LEU A 81 9.06 -12.40 -14.53
N CYS A 82 7.94 -12.84 -13.95
CA CYS A 82 6.68 -12.10 -13.96
C CYS A 82 6.83 -10.77 -13.22
N GLY A 83 7.41 -10.79 -12.02
CA GLY A 83 7.68 -9.55 -11.29
C GLY A 83 8.68 -8.65 -12.01
N ASP A 84 9.77 -9.24 -12.54
CA ASP A 84 10.80 -8.53 -13.30
C ASP A 84 10.26 -7.88 -14.60
N ALA A 85 9.20 -8.42 -15.18
CA ALA A 85 8.53 -7.86 -16.35
C ALA A 85 7.51 -6.76 -16.00
N LEU A 86 6.80 -6.89 -14.88
CA LEU A 86 5.81 -5.90 -14.42
C LEU A 86 6.44 -4.57 -14.02
N GLN A 87 7.61 -4.61 -13.37
CA GLN A 87 8.31 -3.41 -12.93
C GLN A 87 8.68 -2.45 -14.09
N PRO A 88 9.40 -2.85 -15.16
CA PRO A 88 9.69 -1.98 -16.30
C PRO A 88 8.44 -1.63 -17.10
N LEU A 89 7.44 -2.51 -17.17
CA LEU A 89 6.17 -2.21 -17.84
C LEU A 89 5.45 -1.03 -17.18
N ALA A 90 5.51 -0.90 -15.85
CA ALA A 90 4.94 0.24 -15.14
C ALA A 90 5.54 1.58 -15.62
N PHE A 91 6.86 1.65 -15.77
CA PHE A 91 7.54 2.85 -16.30
C PHE A 91 7.24 3.09 -17.78
N GLN A 92 7.12 2.03 -18.58
CA GLN A 92 6.72 2.15 -19.98
C GLN A 92 5.31 2.75 -20.11
N VAL A 93 4.38 2.33 -19.25
CA VAL A 93 3.01 2.87 -19.21
C VAL A 93 3.01 4.35 -18.85
N LEU A 94 3.78 4.77 -17.84
CA LEU A 94 3.93 6.19 -17.52
C LEU A 94 4.51 6.98 -18.70
N ALA A 95 5.61 6.50 -19.28
CA ALA A 95 6.32 7.18 -20.36
C ALA A 95 5.50 7.31 -21.64
N SER A 96 4.57 6.39 -21.90
CA SER A 96 3.73 6.39 -23.11
C SER A 96 2.37 7.06 -22.91
N GLY A 97 1.90 7.16 -21.67
CA GLY A 97 0.54 7.59 -21.37
C GLY A 97 0.40 8.95 -20.70
N MET A 98 1.45 9.47 -20.05
CA MET A 98 1.40 10.77 -19.37
C MET A 98 1.84 11.94 -20.28
N PRO A 99 1.47 13.19 -19.94
CA PRO A 99 2.00 14.38 -20.62
C PRO A 99 3.54 14.41 -20.62
N MET A 100 4.13 14.75 -21.77
CA MET A 100 5.59 14.67 -21.99
C MET A 100 6.43 15.46 -20.99
N ASP A 101 5.92 16.60 -20.52
CA ASP A 101 6.57 17.47 -19.54
C ASP A 101 6.53 16.92 -18.11
N VAL A 102 5.56 16.05 -17.78
CA VAL A 102 5.45 15.41 -16.46
C VAL A 102 6.10 14.03 -16.38
N VAL A 103 6.34 13.35 -17.51
CA VAL A 103 6.92 11.99 -17.55
C VAL A 103 8.20 11.84 -16.71
N PRO A 104 9.22 12.72 -16.77
CA PRO A 104 10.43 12.56 -15.97
C PRO A 104 10.14 12.56 -14.46
N GLU A 105 9.27 13.45 -14.00
CA GLU A 105 8.88 13.56 -12.61
C GLU A 105 8.02 12.37 -12.17
N ALA A 106 7.08 11.93 -13.00
CA ALA A 106 6.25 10.75 -12.74
C ALA A 106 7.10 9.47 -12.59
N CYS A 107 8.04 9.24 -13.51
CA CYS A 107 8.99 8.13 -13.40
C CYS A 107 9.83 8.24 -12.12
N ARG A 108 10.28 9.44 -11.74
CA ARG A 108 11.04 9.65 -10.50
C ARG A 108 10.21 9.31 -9.26
N VAL A 109 8.95 9.75 -9.21
CA VAL A 109 8.01 9.45 -8.11
C VAL A 109 7.82 7.94 -7.96
N LEU A 110 7.52 7.24 -9.07
CA LEU A 110 7.31 5.79 -9.02
C LEU A 110 8.59 5.03 -8.65
N ALA A 111 9.74 5.43 -9.18
CA ALA A 111 11.04 4.82 -8.87
C ALA A 111 11.40 4.97 -7.38
N GLN A 112 11.18 6.15 -6.80
CA GLN A 112 11.42 6.39 -5.38
C GLN A 112 10.48 5.57 -4.48
N ALA A 113 9.21 5.42 -4.89
CA ALA A 113 8.23 4.64 -4.15
C ALA A 113 8.50 3.13 -4.21
N ALA A 114 8.92 2.62 -5.37
CA ALA A 114 9.27 1.22 -5.57
C ALA A 114 10.67 0.85 -5.04
N GLY A 115 11.57 1.83 -4.89
CA GLY A 115 12.98 1.61 -4.62
C GLY A 115 13.36 1.28 -3.17
N VAL A 116 14.68 1.24 -2.94
CA VAL A 116 15.34 0.81 -1.69
C VAL A 116 15.00 1.67 -0.47
N GLU A 117 14.64 2.94 -0.64
CA GLU A 117 14.27 3.80 0.49
C GLU A 117 12.80 3.66 0.91
N SER A 118 12.00 2.92 0.13
CA SER A 118 10.55 2.80 0.27
C SER A 118 10.10 1.34 0.23
N LEU A 119 9.38 0.89 -0.81
CA LEU A 119 8.76 -0.44 -0.87
C LEU A 119 9.76 -1.58 -0.64
N VAL A 120 10.85 -1.61 -1.42
CA VAL A 120 11.87 -2.67 -1.29
C VAL A 120 12.60 -2.56 0.04
N GLY A 121 12.92 -1.35 0.51
CA GLY A 121 13.54 -1.16 1.83
C GLY A 121 12.67 -1.65 2.98
N GLY A 122 11.38 -1.31 2.94
CA GLY A 122 10.40 -1.79 3.91
C GLY A 122 10.25 -3.31 3.89
N GLN A 123 10.38 -3.94 2.72
CA GLN A 123 10.38 -5.40 2.62
C GLN A 123 11.65 -6.02 3.20
N VAL A 124 12.82 -5.38 3.02
CA VAL A 124 14.06 -5.80 3.69
C VAL A 124 13.94 -5.66 5.21
N ASP A 125 13.35 -4.57 5.72
CA ASP A 125 13.13 -4.39 7.16
C ASP A 125 12.20 -5.48 7.73
N ASP A 126 11.12 -5.83 7.02
CA ASP A 126 10.16 -6.85 7.46
C ASP A 126 10.82 -8.24 7.49
N LEU A 127 11.55 -8.60 6.44
CA LEU A 127 12.31 -9.85 6.39
C LEU A 127 13.39 -9.90 7.48
N ALA A 128 14.06 -8.78 7.74
CA ALA A 128 15.02 -8.69 8.83
C ALA A 128 14.34 -8.91 10.18
N ALA A 129 13.15 -8.36 10.40
CA ALA A 129 12.39 -8.57 11.64
C ALA A 129 12.00 -10.04 11.81
N GLU A 130 11.46 -10.67 10.77
CA GLU A 130 11.06 -12.08 10.80
C GLU A 130 12.23 -13.05 10.99
N ARG A 131 13.40 -12.69 10.48
CA ARG A 131 14.64 -13.48 10.64
C ARG A 131 15.43 -13.14 11.91
N GLY A 132 14.93 -12.25 12.77
CA GLY A 132 15.59 -11.85 14.01
C GLY A 132 16.89 -11.07 13.79
N TRP A 133 17.03 -10.39 12.64
CA TRP A 133 18.18 -9.55 12.30
C TRP A 133 18.07 -8.12 12.86
N VAL A 134 16.92 -7.77 13.44
CA VAL A 134 16.63 -6.47 14.08
C VAL A 134 16.58 -6.67 15.60
N PRO A 135 16.95 -5.68 16.42
CA PRO A 135 16.94 -5.82 17.87
C PRO A 135 15.56 -6.17 18.40
N ASP A 136 15.51 -7.02 19.43
CA ASP A 136 14.29 -7.29 20.17
C ASP A 136 13.77 -5.97 20.77
N LEU A 137 12.56 -5.59 20.37
CA LEU A 137 11.90 -4.36 20.83
C LEU A 137 11.16 -4.57 22.16
N SER A 138 11.16 -5.78 22.73
CA SER A 138 10.48 -6.13 23.99
C SER A 138 10.92 -5.26 25.17
N ASP A 139 12.18 -4.81 25.19
CA ASP A 139 12.73 -3.92 26.22
C ASP A 139 12.50 -2.41 25.95
N GLN A 140 11.90 -2.04 24.82
CA GLN A 140 11.60 -0.64 24.47
C GLN A 140 10.26 -0.19 25.03
N THR A 141 10.07 1.13 25.23
CA THR A 141 8.77 1.65 25.66
C THR A 141 7.72 1.52 24.54
N PRO A 142 6.42 1.48 24.87
CA PRO A 142 5.35 1.45 23.87
C PRO A 142 5.45 2.58 22.84
N GLU A 143 5.91 3.77 23.24
CA GLU A 143 6.10 4.92 22.35
C GLU A 143 7.18 4.66 21.30
N GLN A 144 8.31 4.08 21.70
CA GLN A 144 9.42 3.74 20.81
C GLN A 144 9.03 2.61 19.84
N GLN A 145 8.25 1.62 20.32
CA GLN A 145 7.69 0.58 19.48
C GLN A 145 6.74 1.16 18.44
N VAL A 146 5.85 2.09 18.82
CA VAL A 146 4.97 2.81 17.90
C VAL A 146 5.75 3.60 16.85
N GLU A 147 6.77 4.37 17.25
CA GLU A 147 7.59 5.13 16.31
C GLU A 147 8.27 4.23 15.28
N TRP A 148 8.80 3.08 15.73
CA TRP A 148 9.40 2.09 14.85
C TRP A 148 8.39 1.48 13.86
N MET A 149 7.20 1.10 14.34
CA MET A 149 6.13 0.56 13.49
C MET A 149 5.71 1.59 12.43
N GLU A 150 5.47 2.84 12.84
CA GLU A 150 5.13 3.90 11.90
C GLU A 150 6.19 4.11 10.82
N ARG A 151 7.48 4.06 11.17
CA ARG A 151 8.58 4.18 10.21
C ARG A 151 8.52 3.08 9.16
N ILE A 152 8.26 1.83 9.56
CA ILE A 152 8.13 0.70 8.63
C ILE A 152 6.90 0.87 7.75
N HIS A 153 5.74 1.15 8.34
CA HIS A 153 4.48 1.26 7.60
C HIS A 153 4.49 2.42 6.61
N ARG A 154 5.11 3.55 6.97
CA ARG A 154 5.33 4.67 6.05
C ARG A 154 6.09 4.22 4.80
N ARG A 155 7.12 3.37 4.95
CA ARG A 155 7.95 2.87 3.82
C ARG A 155 7.28 1.75 3.02
N LYS A 156 6.83 0.68 3.68
CA LYS A 156 6.28 -0.52 3.01
C LYS A 156 4.93 -0.26 2.34
N THR A 157 4.01 0.41 3.05
CA THR A 157 2.63 0.57 2.59
C THR A 157 2.35 2.01 2.15
N GLY A 158 2.73 3.00 2.97
CA GLY A 158 2.38 4.40 2.78
C GLY A 158 2.96 5.03 1.51
N ARG A 159 4.21 4.73 1.16
CA ARG A 159 4.89 5.34 0.00
C ARG A 159 4.20 5.07 -1.32
N LEU A 160 3.65 3.86 -1.53
CA LEU A 160 2.96 3.55 -2.78
C LEU A 160 1.55 4.20 -2.84
N PHE A 161 0.89 4.43 -1.70
CA PHE A 161 -0.33 5.25 -1.65
C PHE A 161 -0.04 6.71 -1.98
N LEU A 162 1.01 7.28 -1.39
CA LEU A 162 1.46 8.64 -1.70
C LEU A 162 1.82 8.80 -3.18
N ALA A 163 2.58 7.85 -3.74
CA ALA A 163 2.89 7.85 -5.16
C ALA A 163 1.65 7.77 -6.04
N SER A 164 0.63 6.99 -5.63
CA SER A 164 -0.64 6.90 -6.38
C SER A 164 -1.31 8.27 -6.47
N LEU A 165 -1.45 8.96 -5.33
CA LEU A 165 -2.06 10.29 -5.26
C LEU A 165 -1.23 11.33 -6.03
N ASP A 166 0.09 11.32 -5.88
CA ASP A 166 1.00 12.25 -6.53
C ASP A 166 0.99 12.08 -8.06
N LEU A 167 1.04 10.84 -8.55
CA LEU A 167 0.95 10.55 -9.98
C LEU A 167 -0.41 10.95 -10.56
N GLY A 168 -1.50 10.77 -9.82
CA GLY A 168 -2.82 11.26 -10.21
C GLY A 168 -2.87 12.79 -10.31
N CYS A 169 -2.29 13.49 -9.34
CA CYS A 169 -2.15 14.94 -9.35
C CYS A 169 -1.34 15.43 -10.57
N LEU A 170 -0.17 14.81 -10.83
CA LEU A 170 0.67 15.11 -11.99
C LEU A 170 -0.06 14.86 -13.31
N ALA A 171 -0.81 13.76 -13.41
CA ALA A 171 -1.61 13.43 -14.59
C ALA A 171 -2.64 14.51 -14.93
N ALA A 172 -3.27 15.10 -13.91
CA ALA A 172 -4.28 16.12 -14.04
C ALA A 172 -3.72 17.55 -14.20
N GLY A 173 -2.40 17.74 -14.11
CA GLY A 173 -1.79 19.08 -14.09
C GLY A 173 -2.07 19.83 -12.79
N GLY A 174 -2.23 19.11 -11.68
CA GLY A 174 -2.44 19.69 -10.36
C GLY A 174 -1.27 20.58 -9.92
N ASN A 175 -1.60 21.66 -9.19
CA ASN A 175 -0.61 22.61 -8.71
C ASN A 175 0.08 22.15 -7.41
N ALA A 176 1.07 22.91 -6.95
CA ALA A 176 1.83 22.60 -5.73
C ALA A 176 0.96 22.51 -4.46
N GLN A 177 -0.13 23.29 -4.38
CA GLN A 177 -1.07 23.20 -3.27
C GLN A 177 -1.85 21.88 -3.31
N CYS A 178 -2.40 21.49 -4.47
CA CYS A 178 -3.08 20.19 -4.65
C CYS A 178 -2.15 19.04 -4.28
N ARG A 179 -0.90 19.09 -4.73
CA ARG A 179 0.12 18.09 -4.40
C ARG A 179 0.42 18.03 -2.90
N GLY A 180 0.50 19.18 -2.23
CA GLY A 180 0.70 19.26 -0.77
C GLY A 180 -0.46 18.69 0.03
N ASP A 181 -1.69 19.09 -0.30
CA ASP A 181 -2.90 18.63 0.38
C ASP A 181 -3.12 17.12 0.19
N LEU A 182 -2.87 16.60 -1.02
CA LEU A 182 -2.94 15.17 -1.31
C LEU A 182 -1.83 14.37 -0.61
N LYS A 183 -0.65 14.96 -0.41
CA LYS A 183 0.41 14.35 0.39
C LYS A 183 -0.04 14.20 1.85
N ASP A 184 -0.58 15.26 2.44
CA ASP A 184 -1.03 15.23 3.84
C ASP A 184 -2.21 14.25 4.01
N TYR A 185 -3.14 14.21 3.06
CA TYR A 185 -4.17 13.17 2.99
C TYR A 185 -3.56 11.77 2.95
N GLY A 186 -2.59 11.52 2.07
CA GLY A 186 -2.01 10.20 1.87
C GLY A 186 -1.19 9.70 3.06
N GLU A 187 -0.53 10.60 3.78
CA GLU A 187 0.23 10.27 5.00
C GLU A 187 -0.71 9.78 6.11
N SER A 188 -1.80 10.51 6.36
CA SER A 188 -2.81 10.10 7.35
C SER A 188 -3.60 8.87 6.90
N PHE A 189 -4.02 8.82 5.63
CA PHE A 189 -4.74 7.67 5.06
C PHE A 189 -3.93 6.39 5.14
N GLY A 190 -2.65 6.43 4.74
CA GLY A 190 -1.79 5.24 4.73
C GLY A 190 -1.56 4.67 6.13
N LEU A 191 -1.40 5.52 7.14
CA LEU A 191 -1.25 5.07 8.52
C LEU A 191 -2.58 4.55 9.10
N ALA A 192 -3.70 5.23 8.83
CA ALA A 192 -5.03 4.75 9.23
C ALA A 192 -5.34 3.38 8.63
N PHE A 193 -4.99 3.17 7.36
CA PHE A 193 -5.20 1.91 6.65
C PHE A 193 -4.48 0.75 7.36
N GLN A 194 -3.23 0.96 7.76
CA GLN A 194 -2.45 -0.07 8.43
C GLN A 194 -3.01 -0.38 9.83
N ILE A 195 -3.33 0.63 10.63
CA ILE A 195 -3.92 0.41 11.97
C ILE A 195 -5.24 -0.34 11.84
N ALA A 196 -6.03 -0.05 10.80
CA ALA A 196 -7.27 -0.77 10.52
C ALA A 196 -7.02 -2.22 10.08
N ASP A 197 -6.01 -2.51 9.24
CA ASP A 197 -5.63 -3.89 8.89
C ASP A 197 -5.18 -4.66 10.15
N ASP A 198 -4.31 -4.08 10.99
CA ASP A 198 -3.86 -4.71 12.24
C ASP A 198 -5.03 -5.00 13.21
N LEU A 199 -6.02 -4.11 13.29
CA LEU A 199 -7.23 -4.30 14.08
C LEU A 199 -8.08 -5.45 13.55
N LEU A 200 -8.28 -5.53 12.23
CA LEU A 200 -9.03 -6.61 11.59
C LEU A 200 -8.37 -7.96 11.82
N ASP A 201 -7.04 -8.04 11.74
CA ASP A 201 -6.30 -9.27 12.01
C ASP A 201 -6.42 -9.67 13.49
N ALA A 202 -6.35 -8.72 14.41
CA ALA A 202 -6.51 -8.94 15.85
C ALA A 202 -7.95 -9.34 16.26
N GLU A 203 -8.98 -8.98 15.48
CA GLU A 203 -10.39 -9.36 15.71
C GLU A 203 -10.73 -10.69 14.98
N GLY A 204 -10.21 -10.88 13.78
CA GLY A 204 -10.34 -12.12 13.01
C GLY A 204 -9.67 -13.31 13.69
N SER A 205 -8.49 -13.09 14.28
CA SER A 205 -7.81 -14.09 15.11
C SER A 205 -8.63 -14.50 16.34
N GLU A 206 -9.31 -13.58 17.03
CA GLU A 206 -10.21 -13.93 18.14
C GLU A 206 -11.39 -14.79 17.70
N SER A 207 -12.01 -14.48 16.55
CA SER A 207 -13.12 -15.28 16.01
C SER A 207 -12.66 -16.67 15.54
N SER A 208 -11.40 -16.78 15.11
CA SER A 208 -10.79 -18.02 14.63
C SER A 208 -9.98 -18.77 15.69
N MET A 209 -9.81 -18.23 16.91
CA MET A 209 -9.28 -18.97 18.07
C MET A 209 -10.14 -20.19 18.44
N GLY A 210 -11.38 -20.27 17.97
CA GLY A 210 -12.19 -21.50 18.01
C GLY A 210 -11.82 -22.56 16.96
N LYS A 211 -10.94 -22.26 15.98
CA LYS A 211 -10.62 -23.16 14.84
C LYS A 211 -9.15 -23.23 14.42
N ARG A 212 -8.26 -22.28 14.69
CA ARG A 212 -6.81 -22.38 14.43
C ARG A 212 -6.01 -21.52 15.40
N VAL A 213 -5.49 -22.14 16.46
CA VAL A 213 -4.40 -21.57 17.26
C VAL A 213 -3.10 -21.74 16.47
N GLY A 214 -2.28 -20.69 16.39
CA GLY A 214 -0.83 -20.82 16.25
C GLY A 214 -0.22 -20.67 14.85
N LYS A 215 -0.32 -19.48 14.23
CA LYS A 215 0.71 -19.04 13.28
C LYS A 215 1.16 -17.58 13.50
N ASP A 216 0.25 -16.68 13.87
CA ASP A 216 0.62 -15.26 14.04
C ASP A 216 1.19 -14.94 15.42
N ALA A 217 0.77 -15.65 16.48
CA ALA A 217 1.33 -15.51 17.82
C ALA A 217 2.77 -16.04 17.96
N GLU A 218 3.26 -16.83 17.00
CA GLU A 218 4.61 -17.45 17.04
C GLU A 218 5.71 -16.58 16.42
N ARG A 219 5.39 -15.47 15.72
CA ARG A 219 6.39 -14.67 15.00
C ARG A 219 6.83 -13.38 15.70
N GLY A 220 6.32 -13.06 16.90
CA GLY A 220 6.76 -11.88 17.66
C GLY A 220 6.54 -10.53 16.96
N LYS A 221 5.64 -10.48 15.96
CA LYS A 221 5.39 -9.28 15.16
C LYS A 221 4.58 -8.28 15.99
N ILE A 222 5.20 -7.16 16.37
CA ILE A 222 4.51 -6.06 17.07
C ILE A 222 3.52 -5.38 16.12
N THR A 223 2.30 -5.19 16.60
CA THR A 223 1.21 -4.49 15.89
C THR A 223 0.64 -3.38 16.78
N PHE A 224 -0.11 -2.43 16.21
CA PHE A 224 -0.74 -1.38 17.03
C PHE A 224 -1.62 -1.95 18.17
N PRO A 225 -2.53 -2.93 17.92
CA PRO A 225 -3.34 -3.50 18.98
C PRO A 225 -2.55 -4.19 20.08
N THR A 226 -1.38 -4.80 19.78
CA THR A 226 -0.55 -5.45 20.80
C THR A 226 0.23 -4.46 21.65
N VAL A 227 0.62 -3.30 21.08
CA VAL A 227 1.46 -2.31 21.76
C VAL A 227 0.64 -1.30 22.56
N ILE A 228 -0.43 -0.74 21.97
CA ILE A 228 -1.23 0.32 22.59
C ILE A 228 -2.68 -0.12 22.92
N GLY A 229 -3.05 -1.36 22.59
CA GLY A 229 -4.40 -1.87 22.82
C GLY A 229 -5.39 -1.48 21.72
N LYS A 230 -6.45 -2.30 21.58
CA LYS A 230 -7.47 -2.17 20.53
C LYS A 230 -8.22 -0.85 20.56
N GLU A 231 -8.61 -0.37 21.76
CA GLU A 231 -9.40 0.86 21.88
C GLU A 231 -8.60 2.10 21.45
N LEU A 232 -7.35 2.23 21.89
CA LEU A 232 -6.48 3.33 21.49
C LEU A 232 -6.10 3.25 20.02
N SER A 233 -5.89 2.04 19.49
CA SER A 233 -5.66 1.82 18.06
C SER A 233 -6.84 2.32 17.22
N ARG A 234 -8.08 2.00 17.62
CA ARG A 234 -9.29 2.47 16.92
C ARG A 234 -9.43 3.99 16.95
N LYS A 235 -9.27 4.60 18.13
CA LYS A 235 -9.27 6.06 18.29
C LYS A 235 -8.19 6.74 17.42
N ARG A 236 -7.00 6.14 17.32
CA ARG A 236 -5.92 6.64 16.47
C ARG A 236 -6.27 6.56 14.99
N ALA A 237 -6.84 5.44 14.54
CA ALA A 237 -7.29 5.27 13.15
C ALA A 237 -8.37 6.30 12.78
N ASP A 238 -9.37 6.50 13.65
CA ASP A 238 -10.45 7.47 13.45
C ASP A 238 -9.90 8.91 13.32
N ALA A 239 -9.00 9.30 14.23
CA ALA A 239 -8.36 10.62 14.19
C ALA A 239 -7.54 10.84 12.91
N LEU A 240 -6.82 9.81 12.43
CA LEU A 240 -6.07 9.88 11.17
C LEU A 240 -7.02 9.97 9.96
N SER A 241 -8.15 9.26 9.98
CA SER A 241 -9.18 9.39 8.95
C SER A 241 -9.73 10.84 8.91
N GLU A 242 -10.02 11.43 10.08
CA GLU A 242 -10.47 12.82 10.16
C GLU A 242 -9.41 13.80 9.63
N GLN A 243 -8.14 13.63 10.01
CA GLN A 243 -7.03 14.44 9.48
C GLN A 243 -6.91 14.33 7.96
N ALA A 244 -7.01 13.12 7.41
CA ALA A 244 -6.99 12.92 5.97
C ALA A 244 -8.13 13.71 5.30
N THR A 245 -9.37 13.59 5.80
CA THR A 245 -10.50 14.34 5.21
C THR A 245 -10.36 15.85 5.34
N ALA A 246 -9.77 16.35 6.43
CA ALA A 246 -9.54 17.77 6.64
C ALA A 246 -8.57 18.35 5.60
N ALA A 247 -7.50 17.62 5.26
CA ALA A 247 -6.48 18.06 4.30
C ALA A 247 -7.05 18.35 2.90
N ILE A 248 -8.09 17.64 2.48
CA ILE A 248 -8.73 17.78 1.16
C ILE A 248 -10.09 18.49 1.20
N SER A 249 -10.46 19.07 2.35
CA SER A 249 -11.78 19.72 2.53
C SER A 249 -12.01 20.93 1.60
N GLY A 250 -10.94 21.60 1.16
CA GLY A 250 -10.99 22.75 0.26
C GLY A 250 -11.45 22.46 -1.17
N TYR A 251 -11.49 21.18 -1.57
CA TYR A 251 -11.83 20.77 -2.95
C TYR A 251 -13.32 20.44 -3.15
N GLY A 252 -14.15 20.55 -2.11
CA GLY A 252 -15.59 20.36 -2.18
C GLY A 252 -15.98 18.98 -2.75
N HIS A 253 -16.92 18.97 -3.70
CA HIS A 253 -17.43 17.72 -4.31
C HIS A 253 -16.36 16.91 -5.05
N ALA A 254 -15.28 17.54 -5.52
CA ALA A 254 -14.21 16.82 -6.23
C ALA A 254 -13.43 15.86 -5.29
N ALA A 255 -13.41 16.12 -3.99
CA ALA A 255 -12.72 15.33 -2.96
C ALA A 255 -13.67 14.40 -2.17
N GLU A 256 -14.95 14.31 -2.54
CA GLU A 256 -15.93 13.53 -1.80
C GLU A 256 -15.59 12.03 -1.79
N SER A 257 -15.14 11.47 -2.94
CA SER A 257 -14.74 10.07 -3.01
C SER A 257 -13.53 9.77 -2.14
N LEU A 258 -12.50 10.63 -2.14
CA LEU A 258 -11.33 10.47 -1.27
C LEU A 258 -11.73 10.56 0.21
N SER A 259 -12.66 11.45 0.54
CA SER A 259 -13.20 11.57 1.90
C SER A 259 -13.96 10.31 2.32
N ALA A 260 -14.77 9.75 1.41
CA ALA A 260 -15.48 8.49 1.63
C ALA A 260 -14.52 7.31 1.80
N LEU A 261 -13.43 7.24 1.01
CA LEU A 261 -12.40 6.22 1.14
C LEU A 261 -11.71 6.29 2.51
N ALA A 262 -11.35 7.46 3.00
CA ALA A 262 -10.73 7.65 4.32
C ALA A 262 -11.63 7.14 5.46
N ARG A 263 -12.94 7.42 5.39
CA ARG A 263 -13.91 6.91 6.38
C ARG A 263 -14.16 5.41 6.24
N TRP A 264 -14.15 4.90 5.01
CA TRP A 264 -14.38 3.48 4.74
C TRP A 264 -13.25 2.60 5.27
N ILE A 265 -11.99 3.00 5.15
CA ILE A 265 -10.86 2.16 5.58
C ILE A 265 -10.86 1.86 7.08
N VAL A 266 -11.40 2.76 7.92
CA VAL A 266 -11.49 2.58 9.38
C VAL A 266 -12.78 1.89 9.84
N SER A 267 -13.82 1.88 9.00
CA SER A 267 -15.14 1.29 9.31
C SER A 267 -15.41 -0.04 8.63
N ARG A 268 -14.55 -0.45 7.69
CA ARG A 268 -14.67 -1.73 6.98
C ARG A 268 -14.57 -2.92 7.95
N GLN A 269 -15.25 -3.99 7.59
CA GLN A 269 -15.26 -5.26 8.36
C GLN A 269 -14.46 -6.37 7.67
N THR A 270 -13.88 -6.11 6.49
CA THR A 270 -13.08 -7.03 5.65
C THR A 270 -12.13 -6.26 4.74
#